data_AF-A0A1G6EDK8-F1
#
_entry.id   AF-A0A1G6EDK8-F1
#
_cell.length_a   1.000
_cell.length_b   1.000
_cell.length_c   1.000
_cell.angle_alpha   90.00
_cell.angle_beta   90.00
_cell.angle_gamma   90.00
#
_symmetry.space_group_name_H-M   'P 1'
#
loop_
_entity.id
_entity.type
_entity.pdbx_description
1 polymer ?
#
loop_
_entity_poly.entity_id
_entity_poly.type
_entity_poly.pdbx_seq_one_letter_code
_entity_poly.pdbx_strand_id
1 'polypeptide(L)'
;MKYLKQFFIILLISLIGEILKATISLPIPASIYGMVILFVCLLTGVIKLEQVKDAGKFLIEIMPVMFIPAGVGLMVSWGDLKPILMQVSVITVVTVFTVMISTGLISQWIIRRNKEAK
;
A
#
# COMPACT_ATOMS: atom_id res chain seq x y z
N MET A 1 -19.11 17.56 8.03
CA MET A 1 -18.54 17.80 6.68
C MET A 1 -17.02 17.65 6.58
N LYS A 2 -16.25 17.66 7.69
CA LYS A 2 -14.78 17.49 7.66
C LYS A 2 -14.36 16.19 6.97
N TYR A 3 -14.86 15.04 7.43
CA TYR A 3 -14.57 13.72 6.84
C TYR A 3 -14.85 13.65 5.33
N LEU A 4 -15.98 14.19 4.87
CA LEU A 4 -16.33 14.18 3.45
C LEU A 4 -15.32 14.97 2.59
N LYS A 5 -14.88 16.15 3.06
CA LYS A 5 -13.84 16.93 2.37
C LYS A 5 -12.50 16.20 2.34
N GLN A 6 -12.09 15.63 3.48
CA GLN A 6 -10.83 14.89 3.56
C GLN A 6 -10.85 13.64 2.65
N PHE A 7 -11.96 12.90 2.66
CA PHE A 7 -12.17 11.75 1.78
C PHE A 7 -12.16 12.14 0.30
N PHE A 8 -12.79 13.27 -0.05
CA PHE A 8 -12.79 13.78 -1.42
C PHE A 8 -11.38 14.15 -1.90
N ILE A 9 -10.53 14.73 -1.04
CA ILE A 9 -9.12 14.98 -1.36
C ILE A 9 -8.38 13.67 -1.67
N ILE A 10 -8.57 12.64 -0.83
CA ILE A 10 -7.95 11.32 -1.04
C ILE A 10 -8.43 10.69 -2.36
N LEU A 11 -9.73 10.79 -2.66
CA LEU A 11 -10.30 10.30 -3.92
C LEU A 11 -9.78 11.04 -5.14
N LEU A 12 -9.67 12.37 -5.10
CA LEU A 12 -9.11 13.17 -6.20
C LEU A 12 -7.67 12.77 -6.50
N ILE A 13 -6.84 12.61 -5.47
CA ILE A 13 -5.44 12.19 -5.66
C ILE A 13 -5.37 10.78 -6.23
N SER A 14 -6.23 9.87 -5.74
CA SER A 14 -6.31 8.51 -6.26
C SER A 14 -6.74 8.49 -7.73
N LEU A 15 -7.70 9.33 -8.12
CA LEU A 15 -8.14 9.48 -9.51
C LEU A 15 -7.02 10.02 -10.40
N ILE A 16 -6.26 11.02 -9.94
CA ILE A 16 -5.09 11.54 -10.66
C ILE A 16 -4.04 10.42 -10.83
N GLY A 17 -3.83 9.58 -9.81
CA GLY A 17 -2.94 8.42 -9.90
C GLY A 17 -3.37 7.43 -10.98
N GLU A 18 -4.67 7.16 -11.13
CA GLU A 18 -5.19 6.28 -12.20
C GLU A 18 -5.05 6.92 -13.58
N ILE A 19 -5.33 8.23 -13.71
CA ILE A 19 -5.11 8.98 -14.96
C ILE A 19 -3.63 8.95 -15.36
N LEU A 20 -2.72 9.09 -14.40
CA LEU A 20 -1.29 9.02 -14.67
C LEU A 20 -0.85 7.62 -15.09
N LYS A 21 -1.36 6.56 -14.46
CA LYS A 21 -1.11 5.18 -14.93
C LYS A 21 -1.66 4.94 -16.33
N ALA A 22 -2.81 5.53 -16.67
CA ALA A 22 -3.40 5.39 -17.99
C ALA A 22 -2.62 6.15 -19.08
N THR A 23 -2.00 7.27 -18.74
CA THR A 23 -1.21 8.10 -19.68
C THR A 23 0.26 7.68 -19.75
N ILE A 24 0.83 7.24 -18.63
CA ILE A 24 2.21 6.79 -18.49
C ILE A 24 2.19 5.25 -18.49
N SER A 25 2.64 4.64 -19.60
CA SER A 25 2.66 3.19 -19.79
C SER A 25 3.76 2.47 -19.00
N LEU A 26 3.98 2.85 -17.73
CA LEU A 26 4.91 2.17 -16.84
C LEU A 26 4.19 1.04 -16.08
N PRO A 27 4.87 -0.08 -15.79
CA PRO A 27 4.30 -1.21 -15.05
C PRO A 27 4.23 -0.94 -13.53
N ILE A 28 3.69 0.22 -13.15
CA ILE A 28 3.58 0.67 -11.76
C ILE A 28 2.09 0.79 -11.41
N PRO A 29 1.64 0.26 -10.26
CA PRO A 29 0.27 0.43 -9.81
C PRO A 29 -0.11 1.90 -9.59
N ALA A 30 -1.35 2.27 -9.90
CA ALA A 30 -1.88 3.63 -9.69
C ALA A 30 -1.74 4.11 -8.24
N SER A 31 -1.84 3.19 -7.28
CA SER A 31 -1.68 3.49 -5.85
C SER A 31 -0.31 4.09 -5.52
N ILE A 32 0.76 3.68 -6.21
CA ILE A 32 2.10 4.23 -6.00
C ILE A 32 2.15 5.69 -6.46
N TYR A 33 1.58 6.01 -7.61
CA TYR A 33 1.47 7.40 -8.09
C TYR A 33 0.69 8.26 -7.10
N GLY A 34 -0.48 7.80 -6.65
CA GLY A 34 -1.29 8.51 -5.67
C GLY A 34 -0.54 8.78 -4.36
N MET A 35 0.22 7.79 -3.85
CA MET A 35 1.05 7.96 -2.65
C MET A 35 2.14 9.00 -2.84
N VAL A 36 2.88 8.97 -3.95
CA VAL A 36 3.95 9.93 -4.25
C VAL A 36 3.38 11.35 -4.37
N ILE A 37 2.23 11.50 -5.06
CA ILE A 37 1.58 12.81 -5.21
C ILE A 37 1.14 13.36 -3.87
N LEU A 38 0.42 12.56 -3.07
CA LEU A 38 -0.01 12.98 -1.74
C LEU A 38 1.19 13.35 -0.86
N PHE A 39 2.27 12.57 -0.93
CA PHE A 39 3.50 12.85 -0.19
C PHE A 39 4.13 14.19 -0.60
N VAL A 40 4.25 14.47 -1.90
CA VAL A 40 4.76 15.75 -2.41
C VAL A 40 3.84 16.91 -2.01
N CYS A 41 2.52 16.74 -2.06
CA CYS A 41 1.56 17.76 -1.61
C CYS A 41 1.66 18.05 -0.10
N LEU A 42 1.96 17.04 0.71
CA LEU A 42 2.21 17.19 2.15
C LEU A 42 3.56 17.90 2.40
N LEU A 43 4.61 17.55 1.65
CA LEU A 43 5.93 18.20 1.76
C LEU A 43 5.89 19.68 1.37
N THR A 44 5.18 20.01 0.28
CA THR A 44 5.02 21.38 -0.21
C THR A 44 4.05 22.21 0.63
N GLY A 45 3.32 21.60 1.57
CA GLY A 45 2.33 22.26 2.42
C GLY A 45 1.04 22.67 1.69
N VAL A 46 0.88 22.27 0.41
CA VAL A 46 -0.35 22.48 -0.37
C VAL A 46 -1.53 21.77 0.30
N ILE A 47 -1.27 20.58 0.84
CA ILE A 47 -2.21 19.83 1.67
C ILE A 47 -1.64 19.76 3.08
N LYS A 48 -2.39 20.21 4.07
CA LYS A 48 -2.03 20.03 5.48
C LYS A 48 -2.45 18.65 5.96
N LEU A 49 -1.68 18.05 6.87
CA LEU A 49 -1.96 16.72 7.40
C LEU A 49 -3.38 16.61 7.99
N GLU A 50 -3.85 17.67 8.65
CA GLU A 50 -5.20 17.76 9.25
C GLU A 50 -6.33 17.70 8.20
N GLN A 51 -6.02 17.88 6.91
CA GLN A 51 -6.98 17.79 5.81
C GLN A 51 -7.12 16.37 5.25
N VAL A 52 -6.33 15.40 5.69
CA VAL A 52 -6.43 14.00 5.21
C VAL A 52 -6.37 12.97 6.34
N LYS A 53 -5.84 13.33 7.51
CA LYS A 53 -5.55 12.41 8.61
C LYS A 53 -6.75 11.64 9.16
N ASP A 54 -7.89 12.29 9.38
CA ASP A 54 -9.02 11.64 10.07
C ASP A 54 -9.73 10.66 9.12
N ALA A 55 -9.97 11.07 7.87
CA ALA A 55 -10.49 10.18 6.83
C ALA A 55 -9.51 9.05 6.51
N GLY A 56 -8.21 9.32 6.41
CA GLY A 56 -7.20 8.29 6.21
C GLY A 56 -7.19 7.24 7.33
N LYS A 57 -7.26 7.67 8.59
CA LYS A 57 -7.38 6.77 9.74
C LYS A 57 -8.64 5.91 9.67
N PHE A 58 -9.78 6.53 9.38
CA PHE A 58 -11.04 5.82 9.22
C PHE A 58 -10.97 4.77 8.11
N LEU A 59 -10.36 5.09 6.96
CA LEU A 59 -10.18 4.14 5.85
C LEU A 59 -9.29 2.95 6.25
N ILE A 60 -8.24 3.19 7.03
CA ILE A 60 -7.38 2.12 7.57
C ILE A 60 -8.17 1.24 8.54
N GLU A 61 -9.02 1.84 9.38
CA GLU A 61 -9.83 1.12 10.36
C GLU A 61 -10.87 0.18 9.71
N ILE A 62 -11.46 0.58 8.58
CA ILE A 62 -12.40 -0.25 7.82
C ILE A 62 -11.72 -1.16 6.78
N MET A 63 -10.39 -1.07 6.60
CA MET A 63 -9.63 -1.89 5.65
C MET A 63 -9.84 -3.41 5.83
N PRO A 64 -9.95 -3.97 7.06
CA PRO A 64 -10.27 -5.37 7.27
C PRO A 64 -11.56 -5.82 6.58
N VAL A 65 -12.59 -4.98 6.58
CA VAL A 65 -13.88 -5.27 5.93
C VAL A 65 -13.71 -5.36 4.41
N MET A 66 -12.83 -4.53 3.83
CA MET A 66 -12.51 -4.55 2.40
C MET A 66 -11.75 -5.81 1.96
N PHE A 67 -11.21 -6.62 2.89
CA PHE A 67 -10.60 -7.92 2.57
C PHE A 67 -11.60 -9.08 2.54
N ILE A 68 -12.85 -8.88 3.00
CA ILE A 68 -13.88 -9.94 2.95
C ILE A 68 -14.10 -10.46 1.52
N PRO A 69 -14.25 -9.61 0.48
CA PRO A 69 -14.40 -10.09 -0.91
C PRO A 69 -13.23 -10.93 -1.40
N ALA A 70 -11.99 -10.57 -1.02
CA ALA A 70 -10.81 -11.35 -1.36
C ALA A 70 -10.86 -12.74 -0.73
N GLY A 71 -11.27 -12.84 0.54
CA GLY A 71 -11.48 -14.13 1.22
C GLY A 71 -12.57 -14.99 0.57
N VAL A 72 -13.69 -14.39 0.17
CA VAL A 72 -14.75 -15.10 -0.57
C VAL A 72 -14.24 -15.58 -1.93
N GLY A 73 -13.44 -14.80 -2.64
CA GLY A 73 -12.81 -15.21 -3.90
C GLY A 73 -11.92 -16.46 -3.76
N LEU A 74 -11.22 -16.59 -2.63
CA LEU A 74 -10.44 -17.80 -2.32
C LEU A 74 -11.34 -19.02 -2.08
N MET A 75 -12.50 -18.85 -1.43
CA MET A 75 -13.47 -19.94 -1.25
C MET A 75 -14.05 -20.41 -2.58
N VAL A 76 -14.35 -19.50 -3.51
CA VAL A 76 -14.79 -19.85 -4.86
C VAL A 76 -13.72 -20.64 -5.61
N SER A 77 -12.44 -20.27 -5.42
CA SER A 77 -11.29 -20.91 -6.07
C SER A 77 -10.76 -22.12 -5.29
N TRP A 78 -11.52 -22.65 -4.31
CA TRP A 78 -11.05 -23.72 -3.42
C TRP A 78 -10.70 -25.01 -4.16
N GLY A 79 -11.42 -25.32 -5.25
CA GLY A 79 -11.16 -26.49 -6.09
C GLY A 79 -9.75 -26.51 -6.68
N ASP A 80 -9.28 -25.35 -7.12
CA ASP A 80 -7.94 -25.17 -7.71
C ASP A 80 -6.85 -25.05 -6.63
N LEU A 81 -7.19 -24.47 -5.48
CA LEU A 81 -6.25 -24.24 -4.38
C LEU A 81 -5.93 -25.51 -3.58
N LYS A 82 -6.93 -26.37 -3.33
CA LYS A 82 -6.79 -27.59 -2.52
C LYS A 82 -5.60 -28.47 -2.92
N PRO A 83 -5.36 -28.82 -4.21
CA PRO A 83 -4.25 -29.69 -4.59
C PRO A 83 -2.86 -29.06 -4.36
N ILE A 84 -2.75 -27.73 -4.39
CA ILE A 84 -1.49 -26.99 -4.25
C ILE A 84 -1.30 -26.34 -2.87
N LEU A 85 -2.22 -26.58 -1.93
CA LEU A 85 -2.25 -25.90 -0.63
C LEU A 85 -0.92 -25.99 0.12
N MET A 86 -0.32 -27.19 0.17
CA MET A 86 0.99 -27.39 0.80
C MET A 86 2.10 -26.56 0.14
N GLN A 87 2.13 -26.51 -1.18
CA GLN A 87 3.12 -25.74 -1.93
C GLN A 87 2.94 -24.23 -1.68
N VAL A 88 1.70 -23.74 -1.74
CA VAL A 88 1.37 -22.33 -1.50
C VAL A 88 1.71 -21.93 -0.07
N SER A 89 1.39 -22.75 0.93
CA SER A 89 1.72 -22.46 2.34
C SER A 89 3.23 -22.37 2.55
N VAL A 90 4.00 -23.33 2.02
CA VAL A 90 5.47 -23.31 2.15
C VAL A 90 6.07 -22.09 1.45
N ILE A 91 5.68 -21.82 0.20
CA ILE A 91 6.18 -20.66 -0.55
C ILE A 91 5.83 -19.36 0.16
N THR A 92 4.61 -19.24 0.70
CA THR A 92 4.16 -18.04 1.44
C THR A 92 5.02 -17.80 2.66
N VAL A 93 5.21 -18.81 3.51
CA VAL A 93 6.00 -18.70 4.74
C VAL A 93 7.45 -18.34 4.41
N VAL A 94 8.08 -19.07 3.48
CA VAL A 94 9.46 -18.80 3.06
C VAL A 94 9.60 -17.38 2.53
N THR A 95 8.72 -16.95 1.63
CA THR A 95 8.78 -15.61 1.02
C THR A 95 8.60 -14.51 2.07
N VAL A 96 7.67 -14.67 3.01
CA VAL A 96 7.47 -13.69 4.10
C VAL A 96 8.75 -13.51 4.91
N PHE A 97 9.38 -14.61 5.34
CA PHE A 97 10.62 -14.53 6.12
C PHE A 97 11.78 -13.99 5.29
N THR A 98 11.95 -14.45 4.05
CA THR A 98 13.04 -13.99 3.18
C THR A 98 12.93 -12.50 2.88
N VAL A 99 11.74 -11.99 2.54
CA VAL A 99 11.53 -10.55 2.27
C VAL A 99 11.74 -9.74 3.55
N MET A 100 11.23 -10.21 4.69
CA MET A 100 11.38 -9.51 5.97
C MET A 100 12.85 -9.42 6.41
N ILE A 101 13.59 -10.53 6.33
CA ILE A 101 15.01 -10.60 6.72
C ILE A 101 15.85 -9.76 5.75
N SER A 102 15.69 -9.94 4.44
CA SER A 102 16.48 -9.20 3.44
C SER A 102 16.26 -7.69 3.54
N THR A 103 15.01 -7.24 3.59
CA THR A 103 14.67 -5.81 3.73
C THR A 103 15.19 -5.25 5.06
N GLY A 104 15.06 -6.02 6.15
CA GLY A 104 15.57 -5.65 7.47
C GLY A 104 17.09 -5.48 7.50
N LEU A 105 17.84 -6.45 6.97
CA LEU A 105 19.30 -6.41 6.90
C LEU A 105 19.81 -5.26 6.04
N ILE A 106 19.22 -5.04 4.86
CA ILE A 106 19.60 -3.94 3.95
C ILE A 106 19.34 -2.60 4.62
N SER A 107 18.16 -2.41 5.21
CA SER A 107 17.81 -1.17 5.92
C SER A 107 18.77 -0.90 7.08
N GLN A 108 19.05 -1.91 7.91
CA GLN A 108 20.00 -1.79 9.02
C GLN A 108 21.42 -1.47 8.55
N TRP A 109 21.86 -2.09 7.45
CA TRP A 109 23.18 -1.82 6.87
C TRP A 109 23.31 -0.37 6.39
N ILE A 110 22.32 0.15 5.66
CA ILE A 110 22.30 1.55 5.20
C ILE A 110 22.33 2.52 6.40
N ILE A 111 21.54 2.25 7.44
CA ILE A 111 21.47 3.10 8.64
C ILE A 111 22.80 3.11 9.40
N ARG A 112 23.44 1.94 9.58
CA ARG A 112 24.75 1.83 10.27
C ARG A 112 25.85 2.56 9.51
N ARG A 113 25.91 2.38 8.19
CA ARG A 113 26.89 3.04 7.33
C ARG A 113 26.74 4.57 7.32
N ASN A 114 25.51 5.08 7.43
CA ASN A 114 25.27 6.52 7.55
C ASN A 114 25.64 7.08 8.93
N LYS A 115 25.63 6.26 9.99
CA LYS A 115 26.12 6.65 11.33
C LYS A 115 27.64 6.65 11.44
N GLU A 116 28.34 5.78 10.71
CA GLU A 116 29.81 5.73 10.70
C GLU A 116 30.46 6.84 9.83
N ALA A 117 29.69 7.43 8.91
CA ALA A 117 30.13 8.55 8.07
C ALA A 117 29.95 9.94 8.71
N LYS A 118 29.48 9.99 9.96
CA LYS A 118 29.21 11.21 10.73
C LYS A 118 30.06 11.25 11.99
#